data_AF-A0A503AQF2-F1
#
_entry.id   AF-A0A503AQF2-F1
#
_cell.length_a   1.000
_cell.length_b   1.000
_cell.length_c   1.000
_cell.angle_alpha   90.00
_cell.angle_beta   90.00
_cell.angle_gamma   90.00
#
_symmetry.space_group_name_H-M   'P 1'
#
loop_
_entity.id
_entity.type
_entity.pdbx_description
1 polymer ?
#
loop_
_entity_poly.entity_id
_entity_poly.type
_entity_poly.pdbx_seq_one_letter_code
_entity_poly.pdbx_strand_id
1 'polypeptide(L)'
;MAAIRKPKMISGATLLRLVLLAALAAAFAIWNPAFISGRNLYALMQSFALLGMVALGLSLTMIAGEFDLSVGSMVAVGGLITLVIGAGNLVHGMLAALAFAVLVGLVNAIVVSRFKVSSLVVSVGSMMALSGFAFWLAGGKVISTDNFDPGMALDDPLLTVLSWRSLVTLAAFLLVGLFMHYTLMGRDIRVVGSKPQVAAAR
;
A
#
# COMPACT_ATOMS: atom_id res chain seq x y z
N MET A 1 -24.54 -7.35 -31.38
CA MET A 1 -24.81 -6.33 -30.32
C MET A 1 -24.41 -6.93 -28.98
N ALA A 2 -23.34 -6.41 -28.36
CA ALA A 2 -22.91 -6.88 -27.04
C ALA A 2 -23.92 -6.40 -25.98
N ALA A 3 -24.54 -7.33 -25.26
CA ALA A 3 -25.49 -7.01 -24.21
C ALA A 3 -24.82 -6.15 -23.13
N ILE A 4 -25.32 -4.93 -22.95
CA ILE A 4 -24.94 -4.02 -21.86
C ILE A 4 -25.26 -4.75 -20.55
N ARG A 5 -24.24 -5.23 -19.83
CA ARG A 5 -24.40 -5.83 -18.50
C ARG A 5 -25.07 -4.79 -17.60
N LYS A 6 -26.31 -5.06 -17.17
CA LYS A 6 -27.00 -4.23 -16.16
C LYS A 6 -26.11 -4.10 -14.92
N PRO A 7 -26.04 -2.91 -14.29
CA PRO A 7 -25.29 -2.76 -13.04
C PRO A 7 -25.81 -3.77 -12.03
N LYS A 8 -24.92 -4.59 -11.45
CA LYS A 8 -25.28 -5.52 -10.38
C LYS A 8 -25.84 -4.70 -9.22
N MET A 9 -27.15 -4.83 -8.97
CA MET A 9 -27.77 -4.33 -7.74
C MET A 9 -26.97 -4.83 -6.53
N ILE A 10 -26.78 -3.96 -5.54
CA ILE A 10 -26.11 -4.29 -4.29
C ILE A 10 -26.78 -5.54 -3.72
N SER A 11 -26.01 -6.63 -3.55
CA SER A 11 -26.57 -7.89 -3.06
C SER A 11 -27.15 -7.69 -1.64
N GLY A 12 -28.19 -8.44 -1.28
CA GLY A 12 -28.78 -8.37 0.06
C GLY A 12 -27.74 -8.60 1.18
N ALA A 13 -26.73 -9.44 0.91
CA ALA A 13 -25.61 -9.66 1.82
C ALA A 13 -24.70 -8.42 1.98
N THR A 14 -24.46 -7.66 0.91
CA THR A 14 -23.70 -6.41 0.96
C THR A 14 -24.46 -5.34 1.73
N LEU A 15 -25.77 -5.23 1.52
CA LEU A 15 -26.63 -4.32 2.29
C LEU A 15 -26.61 -4.66 3.78
N LEU A 16 -26.76 -5.94 4.14
CA LEU A 16 -26.68 -6.39 5.53
C LEU A 16 -25.34 -6.01 6.19
N ARG A 17 -24.21 -6.20 5.49
CA ARG A 17 -22.89 -5.82 6.01
C ARG A 17 -22.77 -4.31 6.25
N LEU A 18 -23.27 -3.49 5.34
CA LEU A 18 -23.27 -2.03 5.49
C LEU A 18 -24.16 -1.58 6.65
N VAL A 19 -25.33 -2.19 6.80
CA VAL A 19 -26.25 -1.92 7.93
C VAL A 19 -25.60 -2.30 9.25
N LEU A 20 -24.96 -3.47 9.35
CA LEU A 20 -24.25 -3.91 10.54
C LEU A 20 -23.10 -2.96 10.90
N LEU A 21 -22.32 -2.51 9.91
CA LEU A 21 -21.25 -1.54 10.10
C LEU A 21 -21.79 -0.21 10.63
N ALA A 22 -22.86 0.31 10.03
CA ALA A 22 -23.48 1.56 10.45
C ALA A 22 -24.07 1.46 11.86
N ALA A 23 -24.75 0.34 12.18
CA ALA A 23 -25.30 0.09 13.52
C ALA A 23 -24.19 0.02 14.58
N LEU A 24 -23.08 -0.67 14.29
CA LEU A 24 -21.94 -0.74 15.19
C LEU A 24 -21.29 0.62 15.41
N ALA A 25 -21.09 1.40 14.35
CA ALA A 25 -20.54 2.75 14.44
C ALA A 25 -21.44 3.68 15.26
N ALA A 26 -22.76 3.61 15.07
CA ALA A 26 -23.72 4.37 15.86
C ALA A 26 -23.71 3.96 17.33
N ALA A 27 -23.64 2.66 17.64
CA ALA A 27 -23.55 2.18 19.01
C ALA A 27 -22.31 2.73 19.74
N PHE A 28 -21.14 2.71 19.09
CA PHE A 28 -19.92 3.31 19.66
C PHE A 28 -20.00 4.82 19.80
N ALA A 29 -20.60 5.52 18.83
CA ALA A 29 -20.78 6.98 18.90
C ALA A 29 -21.67 7.40 20.07
N ILE A 30 -22.71 6.61 20.38
CA ILE A 30 -23.61 6.85 21.53
C ILE A 30 -22.89 6.54 22.85
N TRP A 31 -22.16 5.42 22.91
CA TRP A 31 -21.56 4.97 24.17
C TRP A 31 -20.32 5.77 24.56
N ASN A 32 -19.55 6.26 23.57
CA ASN A 32 -18.36 7.06 23.81
C ASN A 32 -18.34 8.28 22.87
N PRO A 33 -18.66 9.50 23.35
CA PRO A 33 -18.61 10.71 22.54
C PRO A 33 -17.25 11.00 21.91
N ALA A 34 -16.15 10.50 22.50
CA ALA A 34 -14.81 10.64 21.93
C ALA A 34 -14.60 9.80 20.66
N PHE A 35 -15.46 8.81 20.39
CA PHE A 35 -15.39 7.95 19.21
C PHE A 35 -15.49 8.74 17.90
N ILE A 36 -16.38 9.74 17.83
CA ILE A 36 -16.53 10.60 16.64
C ILE A 36 -15.71 11.90 16.73
N SER A 37 -14.85 12.03 17.74
CA SER A 37 -14.03 13.23 17.89
C SER A 37 -13.04 13.38 16.74
N GLY A 38 -12.74 14.63 16.35
CA GLY A 38 -11.75 14.91 15.30
C GLY A 38 -10.39 14.27 15.58
N ARG A 39 -9.96 14.24 16.84
CA ARG A 39 -8.72 13.56 17.27
C ARG A 39 -8.75 12.05 17.02
N ASN A 40 -9.86 11.39 17.32
CA ASN A 40 -9.98 9.95 17.07
C ASN A 40 -10.02 9.65 15.57
N LEU A 41 -10.79 10.42 14.81
CA LEU A 41 -10.84 10.29 13.35
C LEU A 41 -9.48 10.57 12.71
N TYR A 42 -8.75 11.57 13.20
CA TYR A 42 -7.38 11.86 12.79
C TYR A 42 -6.44 10.68 13.06
N ALA A 43 -6.48 10.09 14.25
CA ALA A 43 -5.66 8.93 14.59
C ALA A 43 -5.98 7.71 13.69
N LEU A 44 -7.26 7.51 13.37
CA LEU A 44 -7.70 6.50 12.41
C LEU A 44 -7.16 6.79 11.00
N MET A 45 -7.20 8.05 10.56
CA MET A 45 -6.64 8.46 9.26
C MET A 45 -5.12 8.28 9.20
N GLN A 46 -4.38 8.52 10.29
CA GLN A 46 -2.93 8.26 10.32
C GLN A 46 -2.63 6.77 10.20
N SER A 47 -3.41 5.93 10.89
CA SER A 47 -3.28 4.47 10.81
C SER A 47 -3.64 3.95 9.40
N PHE A 48 -4.71 4.48 8.81
CA PHE A 48 -5.06 4.22 7.42
C PHE A 48 -3.99 4.69 6.44
N ALA A 49 -3.38 5.86 6.67
CA ALA A 49 -2.37 6.38 5.74
C ALA A 49 -1.16 5.44 5.63
N LEU A 50 -0.69 4.92 6.77
CA LEU A 50 0.43 3.97 6.83
C LEU A 50 0.04 2.58 6.30
N LEU A 51 -0.97 1.95 6.91
CA LEU A 51 -1.36 0.58 6.58
C LEU A 51 -2.04 0.48 5.21
N GLY A 52 -2.80 1.51 4.84
CA GLY A 52 -3.49 1.60 3.57
C GLY A 52 -2.53 1.66 2.39
N MET A 53 -1.41 2.39 2.51
CA MET A 53 -0.41 2.44 1.44
C MET A 53 0.24 1.07 1.20
N VAL A 54 0.58 0.36 2.28
CA VAL A 54 1.07 -1.02 2.21
C VAL A 54 0.02 -1.95 1.62
N ALA A 55 -1.23 -1.85 2.11
CA ALA A 55 -2.34 -2.66 1.62
C ALA A 55 -2.67 -2.39 0.15
N LEU A 56 -2.50 -1.16 -0.34
CA LEU A 56 -2.66 -0.80 -1.75
C LEU A 56 -1.63 -1.53 -2.62
N GLY A 57 -0.35 -1.50 -2.22
CA GLY A 57 0.72 -2.23 -2.91
C GLY A 57 0.46 -3.74 -2.95
N LEU A 58 0.11 -4.32 -1.80
CA LEU A 58 -0.23 -5.74 -1.70
C LEU A 58 -1.49 -6.11 -2.50
N SER A 59 -2.49 -5.23 -2.52
CA SER A 59 -3.70 -5.46 -3.31
C SER A 59 -3.41 -5.53 -4.81
N LEU A 60 -2.48 -4.70 -5.31
CA LEU A 60 -2.09 -4.73 -6.71
C LEU A 60 -1.44 -6.06 -7.12
N THR A 61 -0.55 -6.60 -6.28
CA THR A 61 0.08 -7.91 -6.54
C THR A 61 -0.95 -9.03 -6.45
N MET A 62 -1.84 -9.00 -5.46
CA MET A 62 -2.93 -9.97 -5.32
C MET A 62 -3.90 -9.94 -6.52
N ILE A 63 -4.22 -8.76 -7.04
CA ILE A 63 -5.04 -8.62 -8.25
C ILE A 63 -4.34 -9.22 -9.47
N ALA A 64 -3.01 -9.11 -9.54
CA ALA A 64 -2.20 -9.75 -10.58
C ALA A 64 -2.10 -11.28 -10.43
N GLY A 65 -2.62 -11.86 -9.34
CA GLY A 65 -2.57 -13.28 -9.04
C GLY A 65 -1.33 -13.70 -8.25
N GLU A 66 -0.53 -12.74 -7.78
CA GLU A 66 0.70 -12.98 -7.05
C GLU A 66 0.59 -12.52 -5.60
N PHE A 67 1.43 -13.03 -4.73
CA PHE A 67 1.52 -12.59 -3.33
C PHE A 67 2.92 -12.06 -3.04
N ASP A 68 3.02 -10.86 -2.48
CA ASP A 68 4.29 -10.20 -2.15
C ASP A 68 4.38 -9.87 -0.66
N LEU A 69 5.06 -10.73 0.10
CA LEU A 69 5.35 -10.54 1.52
C LEU A 69 6.51 -9.55 1.78
N SER A 70 7.33 -9.26 0.77
CA SER A 70 8.54 -8.46 0.94
C SER A 70 8.26 -6.98 1.23
N VAL A 71 7.01 -6.53 1.02
CA VAL A 71 6.57 -5.16 1.26
C VAL A 71 6.85 -4.69 2.70
N GLY A 72 6.78 -5.58 3.69
CA GLY A 72 7.10 -5.25 5.08
C GLY A 72 8.57 -4.84 5.27
N SER A 73 9.50 -5.65 4.77
CA SER A 73 10.94 -5.32 4.81
C SER A 73 11.28 -4.13 3.92
N MET A 74 10.56 -3.94 2.81
CA MET A 74 10.72 -2.78 1.94
C MET A 74 10.38 -1.45 2.63
N VAL A 75 9.37 -1.42 3.50
CA VAL A 75 9.06 -0.22 4.30
C VAL A 75 10.25 0.16 5.18
N ALA A 76 10.85 -0.81 5.86
CA ALA A 76 12.02 -0.58 6.71
C ALA A 76 13.24 -0.09 5.92
N VAL A 77 13.57 -0.78 4.80
CA VAL A 77 14.69 -0.40 3.94
C VAL A 77 14.46 0.98 3.31
N GLY A 78 13.25 1.28 2.84
CA GLY A 78 12.91 2.56 2.23
C GLY A 78 13.09 3.72 3.21
N GLY A 79 12.67 3.55 4.47
CA GLY A 79 12.90 4.53 5.54
C GLY A 79 14.39 4.75 5.81
N LEU A 80 15.17 3.66 5.91
CA LEU A 80 16.62 3.75 6.12
C LEU A 80 17.35 4.42 4.95
N ILE A 81 17.05 4.05 3.71
CA ILE A 81 17.63 4.69 2.52
C ILE A 81 17.29 6.18 2.50
N THR A 82 16.04 6.52 2.80
CA THR A 82 15.59 7.92 2.84
C THR A 82 16.39 8.72 3.86
N LEU A 83 16.66 8.16 5.03
CA LEU A 83 17.40 8.81 6.09
C LEU A 83 18.91 8.90 5.80
N VAL A 84 19.53 7.81 5.36
CA VAL A 84 20.98 7.72 5.11
C VAL A 84 21.41 8.57 3.92
N ILE A 85 20.66 8.53 2.82
CA ILE A 85 20.98 9.29 1.60
C ILE A 85 20.42 10.71 1.66
N GLY A 86 19.33 10.93 2.42
CA GLY A 86 18.68 12.23 2.54
C GLY A 86 19.37 13.24 3.44
N ALA A 87 20.58 12.96 3.96
CA ALA A 87 21.35 13.88 4.80
C ALA A 87 21.62 15.21 4.06
N GLY A 88 20.79 16.21 4.33
CA GLY A 88 20.82 17.54 3.70
C GLY A 88 19.68 17.81 2.72
N ASN A 89 19.07 16.79 2.11
CA ASN A 89 17.87 16.96 1.28
C ASN A 89 17.04 15.67 1.22
N LEU A 90 15.92 15.66 1.94
CA LEU A 90 15.04 14.50 2.06
C LEU A 90 14.48 14.01 0.72
N VAL A 91 14.31 14.90 -0.27
CA VAL A 91 13.81 14.54 -1.60
C VAL A 91 14.75 13.56 -2.29
N HIS A 92 16.06 13.72 -2.14
CA HIS A 92 17.04 12.79 -2.71
C HIS A 92 16.94 11.41 -2.05
N GLY A 93 16.77 11.37 -0.74
CA GLY A 93 16.53 10.13 0.00
C GLY A 93 15.26 9.40 -0.48
N MET A 94 14.15 10.12 -0.63
CA MET A 94 12.89 9.55 -1.11
C MET A 94 13.01 9.01 -2.54
N LEU A 95 13.66 9.75 -3.44
CA LEU A 95 13.88 9.31 -4.82
C LEU A 95 14.79 8.07 -4.88
N ALA A 96 15.83 8.02 -4.04
CA ALA A 96 16.71 6.86 -3.96
C ALA A 96 15.98 5.63 -3.40
N ALA A 97 15.14 5.81 -2.37
CA ALA A 97 14.31 4.74 -1.82
C ALA A 97 13.29 4.22 -2.85
N LEU A 98 12.67 5.11 -3.62
CA LEU A 98 11.75 4.75 -4.70
C LEU A 98 12.47 3.97 -5.80
N ALA A 99 13.64 4.44 -6.24
CA ALA A 99 14.45 3.76 -7.24
C ALA A 99 14.85 2.35 -6.77
N PHE A 100 15.29 2.22 -5.51
CA PHE A 100 15.61 0.93 -4.92
C PHE A 100 14.38 0.00 -4.87
N ALA A 101 13.21 0.49 -4.49
CA ALA A 101 11.97 -0.29 -4.48
C ALA A 101 11.57 -0.79 -5.88
N VAL A 102 11.70 0.05 -6.90
CA VAL A 102 11.46 -0.34 -8.30
C VAL A 102 12.44 -1.42 -8.74
N LEU A 103 13.72 -1.30 -8.39
CA LEU A 103 14.73 -2.30 -8.72
C LEU A 103 14.44 -3.65 -8.06
N VAL A 104 14.10 -3.67 -6.78
CA VAL A 104 13.74 -4.90 -6.06
C VAL A 104 12.48 -5.53 -6.65
N GLY A 105 11.46 -4.72 -6.94
CA GLY A 105 10.23 -5.19 -7.59
C GLY A 105 10.51 -5.79 -8.97
N LEU A 106 11.39 -5.17 -9.76
CA LEU A 106 11.80 -5.68 -11.06
C LEU A 106 12.56 -6.99 -10.94
N VAL A 107 13.50 -7.11 -10.00
CA VAL A 107 14.23 -8.35 -9.73
C VAL A 107 13.25 -9.47 -9.34
N ASN A 108 12.34 -9.20 -8.40
CA ASN A 108 11.32 -10.17 -8.00
C ASN A 108 10.46 -10.60 -9.19
N ALA A 109 9.98 -9.65 -10.00
CA ALA A 109 9.17 -9.93 -11.18
C ALA A 109 9.91 -10.75 -12.24
N ILE A 110 11.19 -10.45 -12.49
CA ILE A 110 12.04 -11.23 -13.39
C ILE A 110 12.23 -12.65 -12.85
N VAL A 111 12.49 -12.80 -11.55
CA VAL A 111 12.72 -14.13 -10.96
C VAL A 111 11.47 -15.00 -11.10
N VAL A 112 10.30 -14.46 -10.74
CA VAL A 112 9.01 -15.15 -10.85
C VAL A 112 8.70 -15.50 -12.31
N SER A 113 8.76 -14.52 -13.22
CA SER A 113 8.37 -14.71 -14.61
C SER A 113 9.33 -15.59 -15.41
N ARG A 114 10.65 -15.46 -15.19
CA ARG A 114 11.67 -16.18 -15.98
C ARG A 114 11.93 -17.59 -15.49
N PHE A 115 11.99 -17.78 -14.17
CA PHE A 115 12.31 -19.08 -13.57
C PHE A 115 11.06 -19.87 -13.15
N LYS A 116 9.87 -19.29 -13.29
CA LYS A 116 8.58 -19.92 -12.96
C LYS A 116 8.51 -20.43 -11.51
N VAL A 117 9.16 -19.70 -10.61
CA VAL A 117 9.11 -19.95 -9.16
C VAL A 117 7.88 -19.24 -8.60
N SER A 118 7.22 -19.84 -7.61
CA SER A 118 6.10 -19.22 -6.90
C SER A 118 6.49 -17.86 -6.30
N SER A 119 5.68 -16.81 -6.52
CA SER A 119 5.95 -15.47 -5.98
C SER A 119 6.03 -15.44 -4.46
N LEU A 120 5.34 -16.35 -3.78
CA LEU A 120 5.38 -16.45 -2.34
C LEU A 120 6.79 -16.81 -1.87
N VAL A 121 7.42 -17.78 -2.54
CA VAL A 121 8.79 -18.22 -2.22
C VAL A 121 9.80 -17.10 -2.51
N VAL A 122 9.65 -16.45 -3.66
CA VAL A 122 10.52 -15.32 -4.03
C VAL A 122 10.36 -14.17 -3.05
N SER A 123 9.14 -13.77 -2.72
CA SER A 123 8.89 -12.64 -1.82
C SER A 123 9.31 -12.92 -0.38
N VAL A 124 9.19 -14.16 0.12
CA VAL A 124 9.76 -14.55 1.43
C VAL A 124 11.29 -14.46 1.39
N GLY A 125 11.94 -14.98 0.34
CA GLY A 125 13.39 -14.87 0.18
C GLY A 125 13.85 -13.41 0.11
N SER A 126 13.16 -12.58 -0.68
CA SER A 126 13.42 -11.15 -0.76
C SER A 126 13.16 -10.43 0.54
N MET A 127 12.11 -10.81 1.30
CA MET A 127 11.86 -10.28 2.64
C MET A 127 13.07 -10.51 3.56
N MET A 128 13.63 -11.72 3.57
CA MET A 128 14.81 -12.06 4.36
C MET A 128 16.06 -11.32 3.88
N ALA A 129 16.30 -11.26 2.57
CA ALA A 129 17.43 -10.54 1.99
C ALA A 129 17.38 -9.04 2.30
N LEU A 130 16.19 -8.42 2.18
CA LEU A 130 15.97 -7.02 2.50
C LEU A 130 16.11 -6.74 4.00
N SER A 131 15.66 -7.65 4.86
CA SER A 131 15.87 -7.52 6.31
C SER A 131 17.37 -7.57 6.66
N GLY A 132 18.13 -8.47 6.02
CA GLY A 132 19.59 -8.51 6.17
C GLY A 132 20.27 -7.25 5.63
N PHE A 133 19.82 -6.76 4.48
CA PHE A 133 20.30 -5.50 3.91
C PHE A 133 19.99 -4.30 4.81
N ALA A 134 18.79 -4.23 5.40
CA ALA A 134 18.42 -3.21 6.38
C ALA A 134 19.37 -3.23 7.59
N PHE A 135 19.66 -4.43 8.13
CA PHE A 135 20.58 -4.59 9.25
C PHE A 135 22.00 -4.12 8.90
N TRP A 136 22.50 -4.50 7.72
CA TRP A 136 23.80 -4.07 7.22
C TRP A 136 23.87 -2.55 7.00
N LEU A 137 22.86 -1.98 6.34
CA LEU A 137 22.76 -0.54 6.07
C LEU A 137 22.68 0.26 7.37
N ALA A 138 22.00 -0.28 8.38
CA ALA A 138 21.90 0.33 9.70
C ALA A 138 23.17 0.14 10.56
N GLY A 139 24.14 -0.65 10.10
CA GLY A 139 25.33 -1.02 10.89
C GLY A 139 24.99 -1.74 12.19
N GLY A 140 23.86 -2.45 12.24
CA GLY A 140 23.32 -3.09 13.44
C GLY A 140 22.86 -2.13 14.53
N LYS A 141 22.67 -0.84 14.22
CA LYS A 141 22.23 0.21 15.16
C LYS A 141 20.87 0.77 14.75
N VAL A 142 20.21 1.46 15.68
CA VAL A 142 19.06 2.30 15.35
C VAL A 142 19.58 3.59 14.75
N ILE A 143 19.24 3.87 13.49
CA ILE A 143 19.53 5.16 12.86
C ILE A 143 18.37 6.10 13.17
N SER A 144 18.68 7.20 13.84
CA SER A 144 17.74 8.28 14.16
C SER A 144 18.13 9.55 13.41
N THR A 145 17.16 10.42 13.15
CA THR A 145 17.37 11.79 12.69
C THR A 145 17.19 12.73 13.88
N ASP A 146 17.93 13.83 13.91
CA ASP A 146 17.64 14.94 14.84
C ASP A 146 16.61 15.91 14.25
N ASN A 147 16.44 15.89 12.92
CA ASN A 147 15.47 16.71 12.21
C ASN A 147 14.23 15.88 11.86
N PHE A 148 13.19 16.00 12.69
CA PHE A 148 11.89 15.36 12.48
C PHE A 148 10.89 16.25 11.75
N ASP A 149 11.24 17.53 11.49
CA ASP A 149 10.31 18.53 10.95
C ASP A 149 9.61 18.07 9.66
N PRO A 150 10.29 17.44 8.68
CA PRO A 150 9.61 16.97 7.48
C PRO A 150 8.59 15.86 7.76
N GLY A 151 8.89 14.97 8.71
CA GLY A 151 7.97 13.90 9.11
C GLY A 151 6.77 14.44 9.88
N MET A 152 7.00 15.41 10.77
CA MET A 152 5.95 16.10 11.51
C MET A 152 5.05 16.92 10.58
N ALA A 153 5.63 17.60 9.58
CA ALA A 153 4.86 18.35 8.58
C ALA A 153 3.91 17.45 7.76
N LEU A 154 4.28 16.18 7.52
CA LEU A 154 3.38 15.21 6.89
C LEU A 154 2.19 14.83 7.80
N ASP A 155 2.39 14.93 9.11
CA ASP A 155 1.43 14.57 10.14
C ASP A 155 0.64 15.79 10.66
N ASP A 156 0.97 17.00 10.21
CA ASP A 156 0.25 18.20 10.65
C ASP A 156 -1.26 18.08 10.33
N PRO A 157 -2.14 18.27 11.34
CA PRO A 157 -3.57 18.14 11.13
C PRO A 157 -4.12 19.23 10.20
N LEU A 158 -4.78 18.80 9.13
CA LEU A 158 -5.57 19.60 8.22
C LEU A 158 -7.05 19.37 8.50
N LEU A 159 -7.82 20.45 8.70
CA LEU A 159 -9.26 20.37 8.99
C LEU A 159 -9.59 19.42 10.15
N THR A 160 -8.73 19.34 11.16
CA THR A 160 -8.84 18.51 12.39
C THR A 160 -8.80 16.99 12.22
N VAL A 161 -9.03 16.45 11.02
CA VAL A 161 -9.14 15.00 10.75
C VAL A 161 -8.10 14.50 9.75
N LEU A 162 -7.75 15.31 8.75
CA LEU A 162 -6.83 14.89 7.70
C LEU A 162 -5.40 15.33 8.04
N SER A 163 -4.43 14.79 7.32
CA SER A 163 -3.05 15.28 7.26
C SER A 163 -2.54 15.15 5.82
N TRP A 164 -1.38 15.75 5.52
CA TRP A 164 -0.77 15.57 4.21
C TRP A 164 -0.48 14.09 3.91
N ARG A 165 -0.01 13.32 4.91
CA ARG A 165 0.18 11.87 4.80
C ARG A 165 -1.09 11.15 4.36
N SER A 166 -2.23 11.44 5.01
CA SER A 166 -3.52 10.82 4.66
C SER A 166 -4.00 11.21 3.26
N LEU A 167 -3.78 12.46 2.84
CA LEU A 167 -4.16 12.95 1.52
C LEU A 167 -3.34 12.29 0.41
N VAL A 168 -2.03 12.11 0.63
CA VAL A 168 -1.16 11.38 -0.31
C VAL A 168 -1.63 9.94 -0.45
N THR A 169 -2.00 9.27 0.65
CA THR A 169 -2.54 7.90 0.58
C THR A 169 -3.88 7.85 -0.15
N LEU A 170 -4.83 8.75 0.15
CA LEU A 170 -6.11 8.82 -0.55
C LEU A 170 -5.93 9.11 -2.05
N ALA A 171 -5.03 10.03 -2.40
CA ALA A 171 -4.67 10.32 -3.77
C ALA A 171 -4.06 9.10 -4.47
N ALA A 172 -3.18 8.35 -3.81
CA ALA A 172 -2.62 7.11 -4.34
C ALA A 172 -3.72 6.07 -4.61
N PHE A 173 -4.66 5.87 -3.68
CA PHE A 173 -5.81 4.97 -3.90
C PHE A 173 -6.67 5.41 -5.08
N LEU A 174 -6.96 6.72 -5.20
CA LEU A 174 -7.73 7.26 -6.31
C LEU A 174 -6.99 7.05 -7.62
N LEU A 175 -5.72 7.44 -7.71
CA LEU A 175 -4.89 7.32 -8.92
C LEU A 175 -4.73 5.86 -9.35
N VAL A 176 -4.41 4.97 -8.42
CA VAL A 176 -4.30 3.54 -8.69
C VAL A 176 -5.67 2.96 -9.09
N GLY A 177 -6.74 3.35 -8.41
CA GLY A 177 -8.10 2.93 -8.75
C GLY A 177 -8.51 3.34 -10.16
N LEU A 178 -8.23 4.60 -10.52
CA LEU A 178 -8.46 5.14 -11.87
C LEU A 178 -7.56 4.43 -12.89
N PHE A 179 -6.27 4.26 -12.60
CA PHE A 179 -5.33 3.52 -13.45
C PHE A 179 -5.85 2.12 -13.73
N MET A 180 -6.22 1.39 -12.66
CA MET A 180 -6.74 0.04 -12.80
C MET A 180 -8.04 0.07 -13.61
N HIS A 181 -8.99 0.96 -13.34
CA HIS A 181 -10.29 0.95 -14.01
C HIS A 181 -10.24 1.37 -15.48
N TYR A 182 -9.46 2.41 -15.81
CA TYR A 182 -9.53 3.08 -17.10
C TYR A 182 -8.37 2.78 -18.06
N THR A 183 -7.27 2.16 -17.61
CA THR A 183 -6.13 1.85 -18.51
C THR A 183 -6.16 0.43 -19.06
N LEU A 184 -5.51 0.24 -20.22
CA LEU A 184 -5.31 -1.08 -20.82
C LEU A 184 -4.46 -1.97 -19.91
N MET A 185 -3.36 -1.45 -19.36
CA MET A 185 -2.50 -2.19 -18.42
C MET A 185 -3.29 -2.67 -17.20
N GLY A 186 -4.13 -1.81 -16.60
CA GLY A 186 -4.97 -2.17 -15.46
C GLY A 186 -5.98 -3.29 -15.77
N ARG A 187 -6.55 -3.30 -16.98
CA ARG A 187 -7.39 -4.40 -17.45
C ARG A 187 -6.60 -5.69 -17.62
N ASP A 188 -5.44 -5.61 -18.24
CA ASP A 188 -4.63 -6.79 -18.55
C ASP A 188 -4.10 -7.46 -17.28
N ILE A 189 -3.65 -6.67 -16.28
CA ILE A 189 -3.26 -7.17 -14.94
C ILE A 189 -4.40 -8.00 -14.30
N ARG A 190 -5.64 -7.48 -14.30
CA ARG A 190 -6.79 -8.19 -13.73
C ARG A 190 -7.12 -9.49 -14.46
N VAL A 191 -6.95 -9.51 -15.78
CA VAL A 191 -7.25 -10.69 -16.60
C VAL A 191 -6.23 -11.78 -16.33
N VAL A 192 -4.94 -11.42 -16.28
CA VAL A 192 -3.84 -12.35 -15.95
C VAL A 192 -4.08 -13.00 -14.59
N GLY A 193 -4.37 -12.20 -13.55
CA GLY A 193 -4.62 -12.74 -12.21
C GLY A 193 -5.90 -13.57 -12.07
N SER A 194 -6.94 -13.29 -12.87
CA SER A 194 -8.22 -14.02 -12.78
C SER A 194 -8.20 -15.38 -13.49
N LYS A 195 -7.39 -15.56 -14.54
CA LYS A 195 -7.32 -16.80 -15.34
C LYS A 195 -5.89 -17.08 -15.82
N PRO A 196 -4.98 -17.51 -14.94
CA PRO A 196 -3.59 -17.81 -15.31
C PRO A 196 -3.49 -18.79 -16.49
N GLN A 197 -4.41 -19.75 -16.55
CA GLN A 197 -4.47 -20.83 -17.55
C GLN A 197 -4.92 -20.38 -18.96
N VAL A 198 -5.63 -19.25 -19.10
CA VAL A 198 -6.10 -18.75 -20.40
C VAL A 198 -5.12 -17.74 -21.00
N ALA A 199 -4.34 -17.04 -20.17
CA ALA A 199 -3.33 -16.10 -20.63
C ALA A 199 -2.10 -16.78 -21.26
N ALA A 200 -1.75 -17.99 -20.83
CA ALA A 200 -0.64 -18.76 -21.40
C ALA A 200 -0.92 -19.39 -22.79
N ALA A 201 -2.15 -19.27 -23.29
CA ALA A 201 -2.58 -19.83 -24.59
C ALA A 201 -2.54 -18.80 -25.73
N ARG A 202 -1.87 -17.66 -25.52
CA ARG A 202 -1.70 -16.58 -26.51
C ARG A 202 -0.23 -16.27 -26.69
#